data_AF-A0A401QJP3-F1
#
_entry.id   AF-A0A401QJP3-F1
#
_cell.length_a   1.000
_cell.length_b   1.000
_cell.length_c   1.000
_cell.angle_alpha   90.00
_cell.angle_beta   90.00
_cell.angle_gamma   90.00
#
_symmetry.space_group_name_H-M   'P 1'
#
loop_
_entity.id
_entity.type
_entity.pdbx_description
1 polymer ?
#
loop_
_entity_poly.entity_id
_entity_poly.type
_entity_poly.pdbx_seq_one_letter_code
_entity_poly.pdbx_strand_id
1 'polypeptide(L)'
;MAVGGGSLSLLPGSLLLLLLLGPGCARGGGGRYQAGEPVTLYVNKVGPYHNPQETYHYYRLPVCRPHTVRHKSLSLGEVLDGDRMAESLYQLSFRRNQSKKVLCDIKLDPQQ
;
A
#
# COMPACT_ATOMS: atom_id res chain seq x y z
N MET A 1 -33.72 -38.16 -39.41
CA MET A 1 -32.70 -37.15 -39.73
C MET A 1 -33.39 -35.95 -40.36
N ALA A 2 -33.50 -34.85 -39.62
CA ALA A 2 -33.84 -33.55 -40.17
C ALA A 2 -33.08 -32.52 -39.32
N VAL A 3 -31.85 -32.23 -39.73
CA VAL A 3 -31.06 -31.15 -39.12
C VAL A 3 -31.62 -29.87 -39.73
N GLY A 4 -32.59 -29.26 -39.03
CA GLY A 4 -33.14 -27.96 -39.39
C GLY A 4 -32.10 -26.88 -39.15
N GLY A 5 -31.47 -26.41 -40.22
CA GLY A 5 -30.58 -25.26 -40.22
C GLY A 5 -31.36 -23.98 -39.93
N GLY A 6 -31.38 -23.56 -38.67
CA GLY A 6 -31.86 -22.24 -38.29
C GLY A 6 -30.81 -21.19 -38.65
N SER A 7 -31.12 -20.32 -39.61
CA SER A 7 -30.35 -19.12 -39.92
C SER A 7 -30.41 -18.16 -38.73
N LEU A 8 -29.30 -18.03 -37.99
CA LEU A 8 -29.13 -17.01 -36.94
C LEU A 8 -29.00 -15.64 -37.61
N SER A 9 -30.10 -14.92 -37.76
CA SER A 9 -30.09 -13.50 -38.11
C SER A 9 -29.58 -12.70 -36.90
N LEU A 10 -28.31 -12.28 -36.95
CA LEU A 10 -27.67 -11.41 -35.96
C LEU A 10 -28.30 -10.01 -36.03
N LEU A 11 -29.29 -9.75 -35.16
CA LEU A 11 -29.85 -8.42 -34.99
C LEU A 11 -28.76 -7.45 -34.49
N PRO A 12 -28.70 -6.19 -34.97
CA PRO A 12 -27.66 -5.23 -34.58
C PRO A 12 -27.62 -4.96 -33.06
N GLY A 13 -28.72 -5.20 -32.34
CA GLY A 13 -28.76 -5.14 -30.88
C GLY A 13 -28.04 -6.31 -30.17
N SER A 14 -27.90 -7.46 -30.82
CA SER A 14 -27.20 -8.64 -30.26
C SER A 14 -25.68 -8.42 -30.19
N LEU A 15 -25.11 -7.68 -31.15
CA LEU A 15 -23.69 -7.33 -31.15
C LEU A 15 -23.35 -6.32 -30.03
N LEU A 16 -24.25 -5.36 -29.78
CA LEU A 16 -24.12 -4.39 -28.70
C LEU A 16 -24.22 -5.06 -27.32
N LEU A 17 -25.08 -6.07 -27.20
CA LEU A 17 -25.22 -6.87 -25.98
C LEU A 17 -23.95 -7.70 -25.69
N LEU A 18 -23.29 -8.27 -26.71
CA LEU A 18 -22.01 -8.97 -26.54
C LEU A 18 -20.85 -8.02 -26.16
N LEU A 19 -20.86 -6.77 -26.62
CA LEU A 19 -19.88 -5.75 -26.23
C LEU A 19 -20.02 -5.32 -24.76
N LEU A 20 -21.25 -5.37 -24.22
CA LEU A 20 -21.55 -5.06 -22.81
C LEU A 20 -21.31 -6.26 -21.87
N LEU A 21 -21.36 -7.49 -22.39
CA LEU A 21 -21.14 -8.75 -21.65
C LEU A 21 -19.77 -9.39 -21.94
N GLY A 22 -18.88 -8.69 -22.66
CA GLY A 22 -17.51 -9.13 -22.81
C GLY A 22 -16.85 -9.26 -21.43
N PRO A 23 -16.02 -10.29 -21.19
CA PRO A 23 -15.33 -10.44 -19.93
C PRO A 23 -14.38 -9.26 -19.79
N GLY A 24 -14.83 -8.23 -19.08
CA GLY A 24 -13.94 -7.19 -18.58
C GLY A 24 -12.92 -7.90 -17.72
N CYS A 25 -11.67 -7.98 -18.18
CA CYS A 25 -10.56 -8.32 -17.31
C CYS A 25 -10.46 -7.22 -16.26
N ALA A 26 -11.25 -7.34 -15.20
CA ALA A 26 -10.93 -6.73 -13.93
C ALA A 26 -9.61 -7.36 -13.50
N ARG A 27 -8.50 -6.73 -13.90
CA ARG A 27 -7.21 -6.92 -13.23
C ARG A 27 -7.47 -6.48 -11.79
N GLY A 28 -7.80 -7.44 -10.93
CA GLY A 28 -7.89 -7.22 -9.50
C GLY A 28 -6.64 -6.46 -9.08
N GLY A 29 -6.85 -5.29 -8.47
CA GLY A 29 -5.83 -4.29 -8.20
C GLY A 29 -4.78 -4.79 -7.21
N GLY A 30 -3.82 -5.55 -7.72
CA GLY A 30 -2.58 -5.90 -7.06
C GLY A 30 -1.46 -5.60 -8.05
N GLY A 31 -1.09 -4.32 -8.18
CA GLY A 31 0.03 -3.91 -9.02
C GLY A 31 1.29 -4.65 -8.57
N ARG A 32 1.84 -5.48 -9.44
CA ARG A 32 3.13 -6.12 -9.18
C ARG A 32 4.20 -5.04 -9.35
N TYR A 33 4.97 -4.79 -8.30
CA TYR A 33 6.10 -3.87 -8.37
C TYR A 33 7.06 -4.27 -9.50
N GLN A 34 7.49 -3.29 -10.28
CA GLN A 34 8.54 -3.44 -11.27
C GLN A 34 9.91 -3.31 -10.61
N ALA A 35 10.94 -3.94 -11.20
CA ALA A 35 12.29 -3.82 -10.68
C ALA A 35 12.75 -2.35 -10.71
N GLY A 36 13.18 -1.82 -9.56
CA GLY A 36 13.54 -0.42 -9.37
C GLY A 36 12.38 0.51 -8.98
N GLU A 37 11.14 0.03 -8.96
CA GLU A 37 9.99 0.85 -8.54
C GLU A 37 10.12 1.27 -7.06
N PRO A 38 9.82 2.54 -6.72
CA PRO A 38 9.87 3.00 -5.33
C PRO A 38 8.83 2.27 -4.47
N VAL A 39 9.24 1.88 -3.27
CA VAL A 39 8.38 1.23 -2.28
C VAL A 39 8.20 2.16 -1.09
N THR A 40 6.97 2.59 -0.85
CA THR A 40 6.63 3.42 0.32
C THR A 40 6.71 2.58 1.59
N LEU A 41 7.63 2.93 2.47
CA LEU A 41 7.75 2.33 3.80
C LEU A 41 7.01 3.20 4.82
N TYR A 42 6.17 2.57 5.65
CA TYR A 42 5.48 3.22 6.75
C TYR A 42 6.11 2.81 8.09
N VAL A 43 6.24 3.78 9.00
CA VAL A 43 6.57 3.55 10.41
C VAL A 43 5.28 3.51 11.22
N ASN A 44 5.24 2.72 12.30
CA ASN A 44 4.05 2.55 13.14
C ASN A 44 4.28 3.07 14.57
N LYS A 45 3.73 2.41 15.58
CA LYS A 45 4.02 2.65 17.00
C LYS A 45 5.27 1.89 17.46
N VAL A 46 5.89 2.40 18.50
CA VAL A 46 7.08 1.82 19.16
C VAL A 46 6.83 1.78 20.66
N GLY A 47 7.41 0.81 21.34
CA GLY A 47 7.25 0.63 22.78
C GLY A 47 8.40 -0.17 23.37
N PRO A 48 8.63 -0.08 24.69
CA PRO A 48 9.63 -0.89 25.37
C PRO A 48 9.27 -2.38 25.32
N TYR A 49 10.27 -3.25 25.13
CA TYR A 49 10.05 -4.70 25.14
C TYR A 49 9.48 -5.23 26.46
N HIS A 50 9.83 -4.58 27.59
CA HIS A 50 9.42 -4.99 28.93
C HIS A 50 8.08 -4.37 29.39
N ASN A 51 7.47 -3.50 28.59
CA ASN A 51 6.16 -2.92 28.89
C ASN A 51 5.31 -2.76 27.63
N PRO A 52 4.71 -3.84 27.11
CA PRO A 52 3.92 -3.81 25.87
C PRO A 52 2.68 -2.90 25.91
N GLN A 53 2.21 -2.50 27.10
CA GLN A 53 1.10 -1.57 27.26
C GLN A 53 1.50 -0.12 26.91
N GLU A 54 2.78 0.18 26.97
CA GLU A 54 3.32 1.50 26.67
C GLU A 54 3.67 1.59 25.19
N THR A 55 2.93 2.43 24.47
CA THR A 55 3.14 2.63 23.03
C THR A 55 3.15 4.11 22.68
N TYR A 56 4.09 4.49 21.82
CA TYR A 56 4.28 5.83 21.33
C TYR A 56 4.23 5.85 19.81
N HIS A 57 3.70 6.92 19.24
CA HIS A 57 3.85 7.19 17.81
C HIS A 57 5.34 7.33 17.48
N TYR A 58 5.81 6.70 16.39
CA TYR A 58 7.24 6.71 16.03
C TYR A 58 7.86 8.12 16.04
N TYR A 59 7.21 9.09 15.39
CA TYR A 59 7.73 10.46 15.31
C TYR A 59 7.57 11.30 16.58
N ARG A 60 6.96 10.77 17.65
CA ARG A 60 6.96 11.42 18.97
C ARG A 60 8.31 11.28 19.66
N LEU A 61 9.09 10.26 19.30
CA LEU A 61 10.46 10.09 19.78
C LEU A 61 11.41 11.09 19.11
N PRO A 62 12.57 11.39 19.74
CA PRO A 62 13.62 12.23 19.17
C PRO A 62 14.42 11.48 18.08
N VAL A 63 13.73 11.11 17.02
CA VAL A 63 14.26 10.41 15.83
C VAL A 63 14.19 11.32 14.60
N CYS A 64 14.82 10.92 13.49
CA CYS A 64 14.80 11.70 12.25
C CYS A 64 13.35 11.86 11.80
N ARG A 65 12.87 13.11 11.73
CA ARG A 65 11.47 13.45 11.50
C ARG A 65 11.32 14.37 10.29
N PRO A 66 10.38 14.10 9.36
CA PRO A 66 10.09 15.03 8.27
C PRO A 66 9.49 16.34 8.81
N HIS A 67 9.66 17.44 8.07
CA HIS A 67 9.02 18.72 8.39
C HIS A 67 7.51 18.58 8.57
N THR A 68 6.86 17.74 7.76
CA THR A 68 5.44 17.43 7.93
C THR A 68 5.22 15.93 7.87
N VAL A 69 4.65 15.40 8.95
CA VAL A 69 4.32 13.97 9.06
C VAL A 69 3.06 13.68 8.25
N ARG A 70 3.17 12.74 7.32
CA ARG A 70 2.05 12.27 6.49
C ARG A 70 1.54 10.94 7.06
N HIS A 71 0.33 10.94 7.59
CA HIS A 71 -0.29 9.74 8.13
C HIS A 71 -0.92 8.90 7.03
N LYS A 72 -0.77 7.58 7.12
CA LYS A 72 -1.44 6.64 6.23
C LYS A 72 -2.93 6.60 6.58
N SER A 73 -3.80 6.63 5.58
CA SER A 73 -5.21 6.30 5.77
C SER A 73 -5.33 4.81 6.13
N LEU A 74 -5.83 4.55 7.33
CA LEU A 74 -5.98 3.20 7.87
C LEU A 74 -7.42 2.72 7.72
N SER A 75 -7.58 1.42 7.52
CA SER A 75 -8.86 0.74 7.63
C SER A 75 -9.36 0.73 9.08
N LEU A 76 -10.65 0.46 9.29
CA LEU A 76 -11.22 0.36 10.63
C LEU A 76 -10.52 -0.72 11.47
N GLY A 77 -10.19 -1.87 10.87
CA GLY A 77 -9.47 -2.96 11.56
C GLY A 77 -8.10 -2.53 12.06
N GLU A 78 -7.29 -1.89 11.20
CA GLU A 78 -5.97 -1.36 11.57
C GLU A 78 -6.08 -0.32 12.70
N VAL A 79 -7.11 0.53 12.67
CA VAL A 79 -7.35 1.50 13.75
C VAL A 79 -7.70 0.81 15.07
N LEU A 80 -8.49 -0.26 15.04
CA LEU A 80 -8.87 -1.03 16.24
C LEU A 80 -7.69 -1.83 16.81
N ASP A 81 -6.81 -2.34 15.96
CA ASP A 81 -5.50 -2.92 16.36
C ASP A 81 -4.54 -1.86 16.92
N GLY A 82 -4.93 -0.58 16.83
CA GLY A 82 -4.23 0.56 17.37
C GLY A 82 -3.04 0.97 16.53
N ASP A 83 -3.09 0.76 15.22
CA ASP A 83 -2.06 1.24 14.30
C ASP A 83 -2.08 2.75 14.17
N ARG A 84 -0.89 3.32 14.03
CA ARG A 84 -0.62 4.76 13.92
C ARG A 84 0.43 5.02 12.84
N MET A 85 0.18 4.48 11.65
CA MET A 85 1.16 4.50 10.55
C MET A 85 1.39 5.91 9.98
N ALA A 86 2.64 6.22 9.65
CA ALA A 86 3.05 7.42 8.92
C ALA A 86 4.16 7.09 7.91
N GLU A 87 4.25 7.87 6.85
CA GLU A 87 5.31 7.72 5.84
C GLU A 87 6.69 7.87 6.48
N SER A 88 7.59 6.94 6.18
CA SER A 88 8.96 6.98 6.66
C SER A 88 9.86 7.89 5.81
N LEU A 89 11.06 8.19 6.30
CA LEU A 89 12.10 8.88 5.52
C LEU A 89 12.95 7.92 4.66
N TYR A 90 12.73 6.60 4.77
CA TYR A 90 13.51 5.62 4.02
C TYR A 90 13.04 5.52 2.57
N GLN A 91 13.99 5.54 1.64
CA GLN A 91 13.74 5.42 0.21
C GLN A 91 14.18 4.04 -0.26
N LEU A 92 13.23 3.13 -0.43
CA LEU A 92 13.49 1.76 -0.89
C LEU A 92 13.05 1.59 -2.35
N SER A 93 13.75 0.76 -3.10
CA SER A 93 13.41 0.42 -4.48
C SER A 93 13.30 -1.09 -4.62
N PHE A 94 12.23 -1.57 -5.24
CA PHE A 94 11.95 -3.00 -5.37
C PHE A 94 13.07 -3.73 -6.13
N ARG A 95 13.54 -4.87 -5.61
CA ARG A 95 14.64 -5.68 -6.19
C ARG A 95 15.96 -4.92 -6.37
N ARG A 96 16.21 -3.88 -5.58
CA ARG A 96 17.48 -3.17 -5.55
C ARG A 96 18.07 -3.27 -4.14
N ASN A 97 19.25 -3.88 -4.04
CA ASN A 97 19.99 -3.92 -2.79
C ASN A 97 20.48 -2.50 -2.47
N GLN A 98 20.35 -2.08 -1.21
CA GLN A 98 20.91 -0.85 -0.70
C GLN A 98 21.80 -1.13 0.50
N SER A 99 22.94 -0.45 0.58
CA SER A 99 23.79 -0.46 1.76
C SER A 99 23.20 0.40 2.87
N LYS A 100 23.67 0.22 4.11
CA LYS A 100 23.28 1.05 5.25
C LYS A 100 23.50 2.53 4.92
N LYS A 101 22.45 3.33 5.07
CA LYS A 101 22.47 4.78 4.87
C LYS A 101 22.00 5.48 6.14
N VAL A 102 22.70 6.54 6.53
CA VAL A 102 22.28 7.41 7.64
C VAL A 102 21.22 8.38 7.11
N LEU A 103 20.10 8.50 7.84
CA LEU A 103 19.02 9.42 7.47
C LEU A 103 19.32 10.86 7.88
N CYS A 104 19.76 11.05 9.12
CA CYS A 104 20.14 12.33 9.70
C CYS A 104 20.98 12.12 10.95
N ASP A 105 21.70 13.16 11.38
CA ASP A 105 22.38 13.21 12.67
C ASP A 105 21.54 14.00 13.67
N ILE A 106 21.36 13.46 14.87
CA ILE A 106 20.57 14.06 15.94
C ILE A 106 21.47 14.18 17.16
N LYS A 107 21.49 15.38 17.75
CA LYS A 107 22.05 15.58 19.08
C LYS A 107 20.93 15.42 20.09
N LEU A 108 21.06 14.45 20.98
CA LEU A 108 20.11 14.22 22.06
C LEU A 108 20.55 15.04 23.27
N ASP A 109 19.64 15.86 23.79
CA ASP A 109 19.87 16.54 25.05
C ASP A 109 19.53 15.60 26.21
N PRO A 110 20.35 15.53 27.28
CA PRO A 110 20.12 14.63 28.42
C PRO A 110 18.82 14.90 29.21
N GLN A 111 18.16 16.03 28.97
CA GLN A 111 16.95 16.48 29.66
C GLN A 111 15.67 16.18 28.89
N GLN A 112 15.75 15.45 27.78
CA GLN A 112 14.63 15.10 26.91
C GLN A 112 14.07 13.69 27.17
#